data_AF-A0A1H7WL24-F1
#
_entry.id   AF-A0A1H7WL24-F1
#
_cell.length_a   1.000
_cell.length_b   1.000
_cell.length_c   1.000
_cell.angle_alpha   90.00
_cell.angle_beta   90.00
_cell.angle_gamma   90.00
#
_symmetry.space_group_name_H-M   'P 1'
#
loop_
_entity.id
_entity.type
_entity.pdbx_description
1 polymer ?
#
loop_
_entity_poly.entity_id
_entity_poly.type
_entity_poly.pdbx_seq_one_letter_code
_entity_poly.pdbx_strand_id
1 'polypeptide(L)' 'MAVYRCRVCGYIFDEEKEGKSIRDIDVCPRCKQPDDRFELVDDEPKSDDTKK' A
#
# COMPACT_ATOMS: atom_id res chain seq x y z
N MET A 1 -11.26 3.68 2.23
CA MET A 1 -10.01 4.28 1.70
C MET A 1 -8.91 3.24 1.81
N ALA A 2 -8.00 3.14 0.84
CA ALA A 2 -7.01 2.09 0.85
C ALA A 2 -5.75 2.50 1.62
N VAL A 3 -5.29 1.59 2.48
CA VAL A 3 -4.06 1.74 3.26
C VAL A 3 -3.05 0.72 2.78
N TYR A 4 -1.83 1.19 2.49
CA TYR A 4 -0.74 0.36 2.03
C TYR A 4 0.39 0.33 3.05
N ARG A 5 1.05 -0.82 3.21
CA ARG A 5 2.21 -0.96 4.08
C ARG A 5 3.42 -1.39 3.29
N CYS A 6 4.52 -0.67 3.45
CA CYS A 6 5.78 -1.10 2.92
C CYS A 6 6.27 -2.33 3.71
N ARG A 7 6.35 -3.49 3.07
CA ARG A 7 6.87 -4.72 3.68
C ARG A 7 8.36 -4.67 4.03
N VAL A 8 9.09 -3.71 3.46
CA VAL A 8 10.54 -3.57 3.63
C VAL A 8 10.87 -2.81 4.91
N CYS A 9 10.24 -1.65 5.13
CA CYS A 9 10.52 -0.79 6.28
C CYS A 9 9.35 -0.63 7.26
N GLY A 10 8.17 -1.16 6.94
CA GLY A 10 6.97 -1.04 7.76
C GLY A 10 6.26 0.31 7.67
N TYR A 11 6.56 1.15 6.67
CA TYR A 11 5.88 2.44 6.49
C TYR A 11 4.43 2.24 6.07
N ILE A 12 3.50 2.96 6.72
CA ILE A 12 2.07 2.95 6.37
C ILE A 12 1.77 4.17 5.52
N PHE A 13 1.25 3.91 4.32
CA PHE A 13 0.80 4.89 3.35
C PHE A 13 -0.73 4.88 3.29
N ASP A 14 -1.33 5.94 3.84
CA ASP A 14 -2.77 6.18 3.84
C ASP A 14 -3.11 7.08 2.65
N GLU A 15 -3.84 6.58 1.66
CA GLU A 15 -4.22 7.39 0.49
C GLU A 15 -5.09 8.59 0.88
N GLU A 16 -5.91 8.44 1.92
CA GLU A 16 -6.76 9.49 2.45
C GLU A 16 -5.97 10.61 3.13
N LYS A 17 -4.94 10.25 3.92
CA LYS A 17 -4.12 11.23 4.63
C LYS A 17 -3.15 11.96 3.70
N GLU A 18 -2.59 11.23 2.75
CA GLU A 18 -1.63 11.79 1.80
C GLU A 18 -2.34 12.50 0.64
N GLY A 19 -3.63 12.23 0.43
CA GLY A 19 -4.40 12.78 -0.69
C GLY A 19 -3.85 12.34 -2.05
N LYS A 20 -3.16 11.20 -2.10
CA LYS A 20 -2.48 10.64 -3.26
C LYS A 20 -2.66 9.14 -3.28
N SER A 21 -2.72 8.55 -4.47
CA SER A 21 -2.82 7.10 -4.58
C SER A 21 -1.45 6.44 -4.51
N ILE A 22 -1.39 5.15 -4.15
CA ILE A 22 -0.12 4.40 -4.18
C ILE A 22 0.51 4.43 -5.58
N ARG A 23 -0.32 4.52 -6.63
CA ARG A 23 0.07 4.64 -8.04
C ARG A 23 0.70 5.98 -8.41
N ASP A 24 0.46 7.02 -7.62
CA ASP A 24 1.10 8.34 -7.79
C ASP A 24 2.48 8.40 -7.13
N ILE A 25 2.91 7.32 -6.48
CA ILE A 25 4.19 7.22 -5.79
C ILE A 25 5.01 6.12 -6.43
N ASP A 26 6.15 6.48 -7.04
CA ASP A 26 7.10 5.50 -7.56
C ASP A 26 7.90 4.80 -6.46
N VAL A 27 8.14 5.48 -5.33
CA VAL A 27 9.03 4.98 -4.26
C VAL A 27 8.56 5.34 -2.86
N CYS A 28 8.78 4.41 -1.91
CA CYS A 28 8.53 4.58 -0.50
C CYS A 28 9.26 5.82 0.05
N PRO A 29 8.56 6.79 0.68
CA PRO A 29 9.20 7.99 1.22
C PRO A 29 10.12 7.70 2.41
N ARG A 30 9.99 6.53 3.05
CA ARG A 30 10.83 6.11 4.19
C ARG A 30 12.12 5.41 3.77
N CYS A 31 12.03 4.42 2.90
CA CYS A 31 13.17 3.56 2.53
C CYS A 31 13.57 3.64 1.06
N LYS A 32 12.87 4.45 0.25
CA LYS A 32 13.09 4.66 -1.19
C LYS A 32 13.01 3.38 -2.03
N GLN A 33 12.37 2.34 -1.51
CA GLN A 33 12.05 1.13 -2.25
C GLN A 33 10.89 1.38 -3.22
N PRO A 34 10.82 0.66 -4.34
CA PRO A 34 9.72 0.80 -5.29
C PRO A 34 8.35 0.50 -4.66
N ASP A 35 7.30 1.08 -5.25
CA ASP A 35 5.91 0.91 -4.82
C ASP A 35 5.43 -0.54 -4.86
N ASP A 36 6.03 -1.39 -5.70
CA ASP A 36 5.83 -2.85 -5.75
C ASP A 36 6.02 -3.54 -4.37
N ARG A 37 6.78 -2.92 -3.47
CA ARG A 37 6.99 -3.41 -2.10
C ARG A 37 5.88 -3.05 -1.13
N PHE A 38 4.89 -2.26 -1.54
CA PHE A 38 3.74 -1.95 -0.71
C PHE A 38 2.67 -3.02 -0.85
N GLU A 39 2.19 -3.53 0.28
CA GLU A 39 1.05 -4.44 0.36
C GLU A 39 -0.17 -3.65 0.82
N LEU A 40 -1.30 -3.84 0.16
CA LEU A 40 -2.59 -3.32 0.60
C LEU A 40 -2.97 -4.01 1.91
N VAL A 41 -3.09 -3.24 3.00
CA VAL A 41 -3.39 -3.76 4.35
C VAL A 41 -4.86 -3.61 4.69
N ASP A 42 -5.48 -2.53 4.22
CA ASP A 42 -6.87 -2.24 4.53
C ASP A 42 -7.55 -1.74 3.26
N ASP A 43 -8.45 -2.56 2.75
CA ASP A 43 -9.46 -2.22 1.76
C ASP A 43 -10.71 -2.96 2.23
N GLU A 44 -11.66 -2.22 2.80
CA GLU A 44 -12.93 -2.81 3.22
C GLU A 44 -13.57 -3.58 2.03
N PRO A 45 -14.15 -4.75 2.32
CA PRO A 45 -13.78 -5.99 1.64
C PRO A 45 -14.58 -6.25 0.36
N LYS A 46 -13.88 -6.54 -0.74
CA LYS A 46 -14.40 -7.38 -1.83
C LYS A 46 -13.38 -8.41 -2.29
N SER A 47 -13.55 -9.60 -1.70
CA SER A 47 -13.60 -10.92 -2.35
C SER A 47 -12.79 -11.17 -3.62
N ASP A 48 -11.83 -12.09 -3.51
CA ASP A 48 -11.62 -13.29 -4.35
C ASP A 48 -10.57 -14.18 -3.64
N ASP A 49 -10.96 -15.15 -2.80
CA ASP A 49 -11.38 -16.54 -3.08
C ASP A 49 -10.36 -17.45 -3.83
N THR A 50 -10.11 -18.62 -3.24
CA THR A 50 -9.63 -19.87 -3.86
C THR A 50 -8.15 -19.99 -4.31
N LYS A 51 -7.36 -20.73 -3.51
CA LYS A 51 -7.04 -22.17 -3.75
C LYS A 51 -5.76 -22.60 -3.01
N LYS A 52 -5.91 -23.46 -1.99
CA LYS A 52 -5.42 -24.85 -2.00
C LYS A 52 -5.78 -25.57 -0.72
#